data_AF-X0TBN5-F1
#
_entry.id   AF-X0TBN5-F1
#
_cell.length_a   1.000
_cell.length_b   1.000
_cell.length_c   1.000
_cell.angle_alpha   90.00
_cell.angle_beta   90.00
_cell.angle_gamma   90.00
#
_symmetry.space_group_name_H-M   'P 1'
#
loop_
_entity.id
_entity.type
_entity.pdbx_description
1 polymer ?
#
loop_
_entity_poly.entity_id
_entity_poly.type
_entity_poly.pdbx_seq_one_letter_code
_entity_poly.pdbx_strand_id
1 'polypeptide(L)'
;MPGIKIYRKSKLKTVNTVKVTETQIKLEVNSPSDEPSETVPTPDNNQPSIEPQPYIVDEFDEDLVPDNFYETYPSDKKGNQKIFVQIAAYRDPELIPTLISMLDNCDHPENLTIGIAWQHNNGDEFDQAMYDYMKDDRFRIIDTPNSSGHGTCWARHTIQHLYCEEEFTLRANSGL
;
A
#
# COMPACT_ATOMS: atom_id res chain seq x y z
N MET A 1 -15.49 17.61 4.27
CA MET A 1 -14.35 17.09 3.48
C MET A 1 -14.91 16.12 2.45
N PRO A 2 -14.64 16.26 1.15
CA PRO A 2 -15.03 15.24 0.19
C PRO A 2 -14.34 13.92 0.59
N GLY A 3 -15.13 12.90 0.90
CA GLY A 3 -14.65 11.64 1.49
C GLY A 3 -14.01 10.71 0.46
N ILE A 4 -13.11 9.84 0.93
CA ILE A 4 -12.51 8.74 0.15
C ILE A 4 -13.60 7.76 -0.25
N LYS A 5 -13.65 7.38 -1.52
CA LYS A 5 -14.58 6.36 -2.03
C LYS A 5 -13.83 5.09 -2.39
N ILE A 6 -14.39 3.94 -2.00
CA ILE A 6 -13.80 2.63 -2.29
C ILE A 6 -14.77 1.88 -3.19
N TYR A 7 -14.31 1.51 -4.39
CA TYR A 7 -15.06 0.71 -5.34
C TYR A 7 -14.49 -0.71 -5.36
N ARG A 8 -15.28 -1.65 -4.83
CA ARG A 8 -14.98 -3.10 -4.83
C ARG A 8 -16.28 -3.86 -4.94
N LYS A 9 -16.46 -4.65 -6.00
CA LYS A 9 -17.58 -5.60 -6.07
C LYS A 9 -17.36 -6.71 -5.03
N SER A 10 -18.31 -6.82 -4.11
CA SER A 10 -18.20 -7.65 -2.92
C SER A 10 -18.25 -9.14 -3.27
N LYS A 11 -17.11 -9.83 -3.10
CA LYS A 11 -17.08 -11.14 -2.45
C LYS A 11 -16.24 -11.00 -1.19
N LEU A 12 -16.84 -10.50 -0.12
CA LEU A 12 -16.25 -10.55 1.20
C LEU A 12 -17.25 -11.18 2.15
N LYS A 13 -16.80 -12.24 2.84
CA LYS A 13 -17.38 -12.67 4.11
C LYS A 13 -17.31 -11.48 5.06
N THR A 14 -18.44 -11.19 5.70
CA THR A 14 -18.62 -10.10 6.66
C THR A 14 -17.60 -10.23 7.79
N VAL A 15 -16.66 -9.27 7.89
CA VAL A 15 -15.91 -9.02 9.12
C VAL A 15 -16.69 -7.97 9.91
N ASN A 16 -16.94 -8.28 11.18
CA ASN A 16 -17.87 -7.60 12.08
C ASN A 16 -17.80 -6.06 12.02
N THR A 17 -18.94 -5.47 11.69
CA THR A 17 -19.22 -4.04 11.91
C THR A 17 -19.36 -3.78 13.41
N VAL A 18 -18.34 -3.17 14.03
CA VAL A 18 -18.52 -2.56 15.35
C VAL A 18 -19.31 -1.27 15.13
N LYS A 19 -20.55 -1.25 15.64
CA LYS A 19 -21.38 -0.03 15.71
C LYS A 19 -20.66 0.99 16.60
N VAL A 20 -20.29 2.13 16.02
CA VAL A 20 -19.88 3.32 16.77
C VAL A 20 -21.16 4.02 17.22
N THR A 21 -21.48 3.94 18.51
CA THR A 21 -22.44 4.84 19.16
C THR A 21 -21.70 6.03 19.74
N GLU A 22 -22.23 7.22 19.45
CA GLU A 22 -21.72 8.53 19.86
C GLU A 22 -21.59 8.65 21.39
N THR A 23 -20.38 8.95 21.86
CA THR A 23 -20.20 9.62 23.16
C THR A 23 -19.09 10.65 23.02
N GLN A 24 -19.46 11.91 23.27
CA GLN A 24 -18.59 13.08 23.27
C GLN A 24 -17.44 12.90 24.27
N ILE A 25 -16.20 13.19 23.86
CA ILE A 25 -15.08 13.34 24.79
C ILE A 25 -14.58 14.78 24.69
N LYS A 26 -14.93 15.53 25.74
CA LYS A 26 -14.44 16.87 26.07
C LYS A 26 -13.00 16.71 26.59
N LEU A 27 -12.02 17.34 25.94
CA LEU A 27 -10.67 17.45 26.46
C LEU A 27 -10.66 18.52 27.56
N GLU A 28 -10.44 18.11 28.80
CA GLU A 28 -10.20 19.02 29.93
C GLU A 28 -8.84 18.65 30.54
N VAL A 29 -7.96 19.66 30.55
CA VAL A 29 -6.56 19.63 30.95
C VAL A 29 -6.48 19.44 32.47
N ASN A 30 -5.60 18.55 32.95
CA ASN A 30 -5.06 18.66 34.32
C ASN A 30 -3.61 18.19 34.39
N SER A 31 -2.81 19.03 35.04
CA SER A 31 -1.36 18.93 35.26
C SER A 31 -0.98 17.82 36.25
N PRO A 32 0.25 17.26 36.19
CA PRO A 32 0.69 16.17 37.05
C PRO A 32 1.42 16.66 38.31
N SER A 33 1.20 15.98 39.43
CA SER A 33 2.10 16.03 40.59
C SER A 33 2.31 14.62 41.16
N ASP A 34 3.60 14.28 41.29
CA ASP A 34 4.25 13.25 42.11
C ASP A 34 4.38 11.80 41.55
N GLU A 35 5.53 11.56 40.92
CA GLU A 35 6.14 10.24 40.67
C GLU A 35 6.89 9.71 41.91
N PRO A 36 7.07 8.37 42.02
CA PRO A 36 8.30 7.81 42.57
C PRO A 36 9.16 7.18 41.47
N SER A 37 10.43 7.57 41.54
CA SER A 37 11.59 7.24 40.72
C SER A 37 11.85 5.76 40.43
N GLU A 38 11.99 5.44 39.14
CA GLU A 38 13.01 4.51 38.65
C GLU A 38 13.77 5.21 37.51
N THR A 39 14.98 5.69 37.81
CA THR A 39 15.82 6.41 36.84
C THR A 39 16.40 5.44 35.82
N VAL A 40 15.83 5.42 34.62
CA VAL A 40 16.54 4.97 33.42
C VAL A 40 17.64 6.01 33.14
N PRO A 41 18.92 5.62 33.01
CA PRO A 41 19.98 6.60 32.77
C PRO A 41 19.77 7.29 31.42
N THR A 42 19.69 8.62 31.44
CA THR A 42 19.75 9.46 30.24
C THR A 42 21.06 9.23 29.48
N PRO A 43 21.04 9.16 28.14
CA PRO A 43 22.26 9.10 27.35
C PRO A 43 23.08 10.39 27.56
N ASP A 44 24.38 10.23 27.75
CA ASP A 44 25.34 11.34 27.83
C ASP A 44 25.40 12.08 26.48
N ASN A 45 24.96 13.34 26.46
CA ASN A 45 24.95 14.21 25.28
C ASN A 45 26.35 14.73 24.88
N ASN A 46 27.43 14.21 25.47
CA ASN A 46 28.80 14.45 24.98
C ASN A 46 29.32 13.39 24.01
N GLN A 47 28.47 12.49 23.51
CA GLN A 47 28.88 11.58 22.45
C GLN A 47 28.93 12.34 21.11
N PRO A 48 30.10 12.43 20.44
CA PRO A 48 30.18 13.11 19.15
C PRO A 48 29.20 12.47 18.17
N SER A 49 28.49 13.29 17.40
CA SER A 49 27.60 12.81 16.34
C SER A 49 28.41 11.96 15.38
N ILE A 50 28.24 10.65 15.46
CA ILE A 50 28.86 9.72 14.53
C ILE A 50 28.07 9.87 13.24
N GLU A 51 28.63 10.57 12.25
CA GLU A 51 28.08 10.51 10.90
C GLU A 51 28.01 9.03 10.48
N PRO A 52 26.83 8.52 10.06
CA PRO A 52 26.69 7.12 9.74
C PRO A 52 27.67 6.77 8.63
N GLN A 53 28.66 5.95 8.95
CA GLN A 53 29.59 5.45 7.96
C GLN A 53 28.82 4.47 7.06
N PRO A 54 29.04 4.51 5.73
CA PRO A 54 28.47 3.50 4.85
C PRO A 54 28.89 2.11 5.33
N TYR A 55 27.94 1.18 5.40
CA TYR A 55 28.25 -0.22 5.67
C TYR A 55 28.97 -0.78 4.44
N ILE A 56 30.30 -0.81 4.50
CA ILE A 56 31.12 -1.46 3.47
C ILE A 56 31.07 -2.96 3.76
N VAL A 57 30.48 -3.71 2.83
CA VAL A 57 30.54 -5.18 2.86
C VAL A 57 31.90 -5.55 2.28
N ASP A 58 32.90 -5.71 3.15
CA ASP A 58 34.30 -5.91 2.73
C ASP A 58 34.54 -7.28 2.07
N GLU A 59 33.69 -8.27 2.36
CA GLU A 59 33.71 -9.59 1.75
C GLU A 59 32.27 -10.00 1.40
N PHE A 60 32.11 -10.61 0.22
CA PHE A 60 30.87 -11.27 -0.17
C PHE A 60 30.69 -12.44 0.80
N ASP A 61 29.93 -12.22 1.88
CA ASP A 61 29.59 -13.26 2.84
C ASP A 61 28.65 -14.22 2.13
N GLU A 62 29.22 -15.23 1.46
CA GLU A 62 28.48 -16.27 0.74
C GLU A 62 27.48 -16.97 1.67
N ASP A 63 27.70 -16.93 2.99
CA ASP A 63 26.83 -17.49 4.02
C ASP A 63 25.60 -16.61 4.36
N LEU A 64 25.54 -15.34 3.93
CA LEU A 64 24.34 -14.48 4.12
C LEU A 64 23.21 -14.82 3.16
N VAL A 65 23.51 -15.52 2.07
CA VAL A 65 22.54 -16.02 1.12
C VAL A 65 22.40 -17.51 1.39
N PRO A 66 21.38 -17.95 2.15
CA PRO A 66 21.24 -19.38 2.44
C PRO A 66 21.19 -20.16 1.12
N ASP A 67 21.79 -21.36 1.10
CA ASP A 67 21.97 -22.20 -0.11
C ASP A 67 20.69 -22.40 -0.94
N ASN A 68 19.52 -22.22 -0.32
CA ASN A 68 18.22 -22.30 -0.94
C ASN A 68 17.74 -21.01 -1.64
N PHE A 69 18.55 -19.95 -1.71
CA PHE A 69 18.16 -18.73 -2.42
C PHE A 69 17.97 -18.97 -3.92
N TYR A 70 18.70 -19.94 -4.47
CA TYR A 70 18.56 -20.43 -5.84
C TYR A 70 17.70 -21.70 -5.96
N GLU A 71 17.14 -22.21 -4.85
CA GLU A 71 16.12 -23.26 -4.97
C GLU A 71 14.94 -22.65 -5.73
N THR A 72 14.64 -23.24 -6.89
CA THR A 72 13.42 -22.95 -7.63
C THR A 72 12.26 -23.12 -6.66
N TYR A 73 11.57 -22.03 -6.34
CA TYR A 73 10.40 -22.09 -5.48
C TYR A 73 9.47 -23.20 -6.02
N PRO A 74 9.14 -24.21 -5.19
CA PRO A 74 8.36 -25.35 -5.63
C PRO A 74 7.01 -24.87 -6.21
N SER A 75 6.92 -24.87 -7.55
CA SER A 75 5.72 -24.49 -8.33
C SER A 75 4.54 -25.44 -8.10
N ASP A 76 4.78 -26.55 -7.41
CA ASP A 76 3.84 -27.61 -7.07
C ASP A 76 2.89 -27.25 -5.92
N LYS A 77 3.09 -26.11 -5.23
CA LYS A 77 2.03 -25.52 -4.42
C LYS A 77 0.92 -24.99 -5.32
N LYS A 78 -0.20 -25.71 -5.42
CA LYS A 78 -1.45 -25.24 -6.03
C LYS A 78 -2.09 -24.13 -5.18
N GLY A 79 -1.55 -22.92 -5.22
CA GLY A 79 -2.26 -21.75 -4.75
C GLY A 79 -3.31 -21.28 -5.76
N ASN A 80 -3.90 -20.10 -5.54
CA ASN A 80 -4.95 -19.58 -6.43
C ASN A 80 -4.39 -18.92 -7.71
N GLN A 81 -3.06 -18.90 -7.87
CA GLN A 81 -2.30 -18.32 -8.98
C GLN A 81 -2.61 -16.84 -9.25
N LYS A 82 -3.31 -16.17 -8.33
CA LYS A 82 -3.69 -14.77 -8.51
C LYS A 82 -2.55 -13.84 -8.10
N ILE A 83 -2.43 -12.74 -8.85
CA ILE A 83 -1.47 -11.68 -8.58
C ILE A 83 -2.24 -10.42 -8.20
N PHE A 84 -2.02 -9.90 -6.99
CA PHE A 84 -2.49 -8.60 -6.58
C PHE A 84 -1.51 -7.50 -7.00
N VAL A 85 -1.86 -6.78 -8.07
CA VAL A 85 -1.08 -5.67 -8.63
C VAL A 85 -1.47 -4.37 -7.94
N GLN A 86 -0.50 -3.65 -7.41
CA GLN A 86 -0.71 -2.40 -6.67
C GLN A 86 -0.16 -1.21 -7.44
N ILE A 87 -1.02 -0.24 -7.76
CA ILE A 87 -0.68 0.95 -8.54
C ILE A 87 -1.08 2.20 -7.76
N ALA A 88 -0.10 3.00 -7.35
CA ALA A 88 -0.34 4.33 -6.80
C ALA A 88 -0.24 5.35 -7.93
N ALA A 89 -1.32 6.08 -8.21
CA ALA A 89 -1.37 7.08 -9.26
C ALA A 89 -1.79 8.44 -8.71
N TYR A 90 -1.06 9.49 -9.08
CA TYR A 90 -1.37 10.87 -8.69
C TYR A 90 -1.45 11.74 -9.94
N ARG A 91 -2.68 12.10 -10.34
CA ARG A 91 -2.97 12.89 -11.56
C ARG A 91 -2.13 12.44 -12.76
N ASP A 92 -2.10 11.12 -12.96
CA ASP A 92 -1.16 10.48 -13.86
C ASP A 92 -1.83 10.15 -15.20
N PRO A 93 -1.44 10.81 -16.31
CA PRO A 93 -1.99 10.53 -17.64
C PRO A 93 -1.59 9.15 -18.17
N GLU A 94 -0.49 8.57 -17.67
CA GLU A 94 0.00 7.26 -18.09
C GLU A 94 -0.68 6.09 -17.36
N LEU A 95 -1.56 6.37 -16.38
CA LEU A 95 -2.30 5.31 -15.68
C LEU A 95 -3.11 4.47 -16.67
N ILE A 96 -3.92 5.10 -17.53
CA ILE A 96 -4.78 4.38 -18.48
C ILE A 96 -3.96 3.61 -19.52
N PRO A 97 -2.95 4.20 -20.20
CA PRO A 97 -2.03 3.46 -21.06
C PRO A 97 -1.37 2.25 -20.37
N THR A 98 -0.93 2.43 -19.11
CA THR A 98 -0.33 1.35 -18.32
C THR A 98 -1.31 0.21 -18.09
N LEU A 99 -2.57 0.50 -17.76
CA LEU A 99 -3.60 -0.53 -17.57
C LEU A 99 -3.90 -1.30 -18.87
N ILE A 100 -4.01 -0.59 -20.00
CA ILE A 100 -4.24 -1.20 -21.31
C ILE A 100 -3.06 -2.12 -21.66
N SER A 101 -1.84 -1.58 -21.63
CA SER A 101 -0.62 -2.34 -21.93
C SER A 101 -0.47 -3.57 -21.02
N MET A 102 -0.73 -3.42 -19.73
CA MET A 102 -0.66 -4.53 -18.76
C MET A 102 -1.65 -5.64 -19.08
N LEU A 103 -2.88 -5.28 -19.45
CA LEU A 103 -3.92 -6.27 -19.78
C LEU A 103 -3.67 -6.94 -21.13
N ASP A 104 -3.18 -6.19 -22.12
CA ASP A 104 -2.93 -6.69 -23.48
C ASP A 104 -1.69 -7.59 -23.57
N ASN A 105 -0.66 -7.32 -22.76
CA ASN A 105 0.58 -8.09 -22.76
C ASN A 105 0.60 -9.23 -21.72
N CYS A 106 -0.45 -9.38 -20.91
CA CYS A 106 -0.54 -10.48 -19.94
C CYS A 106 -1.13 -11.73 -20.60
N ASP A 107 -0.47 -12.87 -20.46
CA ASP A 107 -0.97 -14.15 -20.97
C ASP A 107 -2.28 -14.59 -20.26
N HIS A 108 -2.45 -14.22 -18.99
CA HIS A 108 -3.57 -14.61 -18.12
C HIS A 108 -4.14 -13.41 -17.34
N PRO A 109 -4.77 -12.43 -18.02
CA PRO A 109 -5.26 -11.21 -17.39
C PRO A 109 -6.42 -11.45 -16.41
N GLU A 110 -7.04 -12.62 -16.41
CA GLU A 110 -8.04 -13.07 -15.43
C GLU A 110 -7.46 -13.42 -14.06
N ASN A 111 -6.16 -13.69 -13.99
CA ASN A 111 -5.45 -13.96 -12.73
C ASN A 111 -5.02 -12.67 -12.01
N LEU A 112 -5.11 -11.53 -12.69
CA LEU A 112 -4.79 -10.24 -12.10
C LEU A 112 -5.95 -9.72 -11.26
N THR A 113 -5.60 -9.19 -10.09
CA THR A 113 -6.45 -8.32 -9.29
C THR A 113 -5.72 -7.01 -9.11
N ILE A 114 -6.30 -5.90 -9.53
CA ILE A 114 -5.61 -4.62 -9.66
C ILE A 114 -6.15 -3.65 -8.61
N GLY A 115 -5.31 -3.34 -7.62
CA GLY A 115 -5.56 -2.33 -6.60
C GLY A 115 -4.96 -0.98 -7.00
N ILE A 116 -5.81 0.06 -7.09
CA ILE A 116 -5.39 1.39 -7.53
C ILE A 116 -5.73 2.43 -6.47
N ALA A 117 -4.74 3.23 -6.04
CA ALA A 117 -5.01 4.50 -5.39
C ALA A 117 -5.03 5.58 -6.48
N TRP A 118 -6.23 5.94 -6.91
CA TRP A 118 -6.48 6.93 -7.95
C TRP A 118 -6.66 8.29 -7.28
N GLN A 119 -5.58 9.06 -7.22
CA GLN A 119 -5.56 10.40 -6.65
C GLN A 119 -5.72 11.42 -7.76
N HIS A 120 -6.93 11.97 -7.94
CA HIS A 120 -7.27 12.69 -9.17
C HIS A 120 -8.07 13.97 -8.92
N ASN A 121 -8.20 14.80 -9.94
CA ASN A 121 -9.06 15.98 -9.91
C ASN A 121 -10.19 15.81 -10.94
N ASN A 122 -11.38 16.32 -10.64
CA ASN A 122 -12.55 16.21 -11.52
C ASN A 122 -12.35 16.83 -12.92
N GLY A 123 -11.36 17.69 -13.10
CA GLY A 123 -11.03 18.33 -14.38
C GLY A 123 -9.96 17.61 -15.20
N ASP A 124 -9.44 16.47 -14.74
CA ASP A 124 -8.40 15.72 -15.44
C ASP A 124 -9.03 14.90 -16.59
N GLU A 125 -9.08 15.46 -17.80
CA GLU A 125 -9.79 14.81 -18.94
C GLU A 125 -9.22 13.45 -19.35
N PHE A 126 -7.95 13.19 -19.04
CA PHE A 126 -7.24 11.95 -19.37
C PHE A 126 -7.68 10.74 -18.53
N ASP A 127 -8.40 10.94 -17.44
CA ASP A 127 -8.75 9.87 -16.51
C ASP A 127 -10.22 9.40 -16.60
N GLN A 128 -11.01 9.97 -17.52
CA GLN A 128 -12.43 9.63 -17.68
C GLN A 128 -12.65 8.12 -17.94
N ALA A 129 -11.70 7.44 -18.57
CA ALA A 129 -11.77 5.99 -18.80
C ALA A 129 -11.70 5.15 -17.50
N MET A 130 -11.28 5.73 -16.36
CA MET A 130 -11.27 5.05 -15.06
C MET A 130 -12.65 4.54 -14.63
N TYR A 131 -13.73 5.23 -15.03
CA TYR A 131 -15.09 4.82 -14.70
C TYR A 131 -15.50 3.48 -15.32
N ASP A 132 -14.86 3.06 -16.42
CA ASP A 132 -15.11 1.75 -17.01
C ASP A 132 -14.41 0.64 -16.21
N TYR A 133 -13.19 0.88 -15.73
CA TYR A 133 -12.48 -0.04 -14.86
C TYR A 133 -13.17 -0.23 -13.50
N MET A 134 -13.89 0.77 -12.99
CA MET A 134 -14.71 0.61 -11.78
C MET A 134 -15.83 -0.43 -11.92
N LYS A 135 -16.23 -0.77 -13.15
CA LYS A 135 -17.26 -1.77 -13.42
C LYS A 135 -16.69 -3.19 -13.50
N ASP A 136 -15.37 -3.33 -13.68
CA ASP A 136 -14.68 -4.61 -13.79
C ASP A 136 -14.35 -5.18 -12.40
N ASP A 137 -14.71 -6.44 -12.17
CA ASP A 137 -14.55 -7.14 -10.90
C ASP A 137 -13.07 -7.39 -10.52
N ARG A 138 -12.16 -7.32 -11.49
CA ARG A 138 -10.71 -7.44 -11.26
C ARG A 138 -10.13 -6.21 -10.58
N PHE A 139 -10.82 -5.07 -10.64
CA PHE A 139 -10.31 -3.80 -10.13
C PHE A 139 -10.86 -3.47 -8.73
N ARG A 140 -9.97 -2.92 -7.90
CA ARG A 140 -10.26 -2.40 -6.56
C ARG A 140 -9.69 -0.99 -6.49
N ILE A 141 -10.56 0.01 -6.56
CA ILE A 141 -10.14 1.40 -6.75
C ILE A 141 -10.47 2.21 -5.50
N ILE A 142 -9.45 2.88 -4.96
CA ILE A 142 -9.57 3.94 -3.96
C ILE A 142 -9.54 5.26 -4.72
N ASP A 143 -10.69 5.90 -4.81
CA ASP A 143 -10.89 7.21 -5.41
C ASP A 143 -10.68 8.28 -4.33
N THR A 144 -9.67 9.12 -4.56
CA THR A 144 -9.23 10.16 -3.64
C THR A 144 -9.04 11.48 -4.40
N PRO A 145 -9.62 12.60 -3.94
CA PRO A 145 -9.27 13.91 -4.48
C PRO A 145 -7.78 14.18 -4.32
N ASN A 146 -7.11 14.69 -5.36
CA ASN A 146 -5.68 14.97 -5.35
C ASN A 146 -5.23 15.88 -4.20
N SER A 147 -6.10 16.80 -3.74
CA SER A 147 -5.85 17.69 -2.61
C SER A 147 -5.80 16.99 -1.25
N SER A 148 -6.27 15.75 -1.17
CA SER A 148 -6.30 14.92 0.04
C SER A 148 -5.31 13.76 0.02
N GLY A 149 -4.48 13.66 -1.04
CA GLY A 149 -3.42 12.67 -1.12
C GLY A 149 -2.30 12.98 -0.13
N HIS A 150 -1.80 11.96 0.56
CA HIS A 150 -0.69 12.07 1.52
C HIS A 150 0.62 11.47 0.96
N GLY A 151 0.78 11.50 -0.37
CA GLY A 151 1.96 10.99 -1.07
C GLY A 151 1.97 9.48 -1.30
N THR A 152 3.03 9.01 -1.97
CA THR A 152 3.13 7.63 -2.48
C THR A 152 3.14 6.57 -1.38
N CYS A 153 3.79 6.82 -0.24
CA CYS A 153 3.83 5.86 0.87
C CYS A 153 2.44 5.62 1.45
N TRP A 154 1.66 6.69 1.64
CA TRP A 154 0.27 6.59 2.06
C TRP A 154 -0.60 5.87 1.04
N ALA A 155 -0.45 6.19 -0.25
CA ALA A 155 -1.21 5.55 -1.32
C ALA A 155 -0.97 4.02 -1.34
N ARG A 156 0.30 3.59 -1.27
CA ARG A 156 0.66 2.16 -1.23
C ARG A 156 0.14 1.48 0.04
N HIS A 157 0.28 2.13 1.20
CA HIS A 157 -0.30 1.61 2.44
C HIS A 157 -1.82 1.43 2.33
N THR A 158 -2.51 2.39 1.70
CA THR A 158 -3.96 2.31 1.52
C THR A 158 -4.35 1.18 0.56
N ILE A 159 -3.65 1.03 -0.57
CA ILE A 159 -3.87 -0.08 -1.52
C ILE A 159 -3.66 -1.43 -0.87
N GLN A 160 -2.68 -1.56 0.04
CA GLN A 160 -2.41 -2.82 0.73
C GLN A 160 -3.62 -3.36 1.50
N HIS A 161 -4.51 -2.49 2.00
CA HIS A 161 -5.76 -2.90 2.65
C HIS A 161 -6.77 -3.56 1.71
N LEU A 162 -6.59 -3.39 0.39
CA LEU A 162 -7.42 -4.04 -0.62
C LEU A 162 -6.97 -5.48 -0.91
N TYR A 163 -5.81 -5.92 -0.42
CA TYR A 163 -5.34 -7.30 -0.57
C TYR A 163 -6.39 -8.29 -0.02
N CYS A 164 -6.57 -9.40 -0.72
CA CYS A 164 -7.58 -10.40 -0.39
C CYS A 164 -7.12 -11.81 -0.79
N GLU A 165 -6.06 -12.28 -0.13
CA GLU A 165 -5.57 -13.66 -0.24
C GLU A 165 -5.08 -14.04 -1.65
N GLU A 166 -4.77 -13.07 -2.52
CA GLU A 166 -4.04 -13.36 -3.75
C GLU A 166 -2.68 -13.96 -3.41
N GLU A 167 -2.26 -14.98 -4.16
CA GLU A 167 -1.05 -15.73 -3.86
C GLU A 167 0.22 -14.89 -3.97
N PHE A 168 0.26 -14.01 -4.98
CA PHE A 168 1.38 -13.13 -5.24
C PHE A 168 0.94 -11.68 -5.14
N THR A 169 1.89 -10.79 -4.83
CA THR A 169 1.68 -9.35 -4.97
C THR A 169 2.79 -8.73 -5.79
N LEU A 170 2.40 -7.82 -6.68
CA LEU A 170 3.30 -7.03 -7.50
C LEU A 170 3.05 -5.55 -7.20
N ARG A 171 4.10 -4.79 -6.90
CA ARG A 171 4.01 -3.32 -6.85
C ARG A 171 4.49 -2.77 -8.17
N ALA A 172 3.63 -2.02 -8.85
CA ALA A 172 3.96 -1.31 -10.07
C ALA A 172 3.95 0.20 -9.83
N ASN A 173 4.53 0.92 -10.79
CA ASN A 173 4.37 2.36 -10.97
C ASN A 173 3.51 2.58 -12.21
N SER A 174 2.78 3.69 -12.26
CA SER A 174 2.21 4.18 -13.50
C SER A 174 3.33 4.79 -14.38
N GLY A 175 3.18 4.68 -15.70
CA GLY A 175 4.21 5.12 -16.67
C GLY A 175 5.30 4.09 -16.98
N LEU A 176 4.94 2.80 -16.93
CA LEU A 176 5.81 1.67 -17.31
C LEU A 176 5.98 1.53 -18.82
#